data_AF-A0A2V4CWU0-F1
#
_entry.id   AF-A0A2V4CWU0-F1
#
_cell.length_a   1.000
_cell.length_b   1.000
_cell.length_c   1.000
_cell.angle_alpha   90.00
_cell.angle_beta   90.00
_cell.angle_gamma   90.00
#
_symmetry.space_group_name_H-M   'P 1'
#
loop_
_entity.id
_entity.type
_entity.pdbx_description
1 polymer ?
#
loop_
_entity_poly.entity_id
_entity_poly.type
_entity_poly.pdbx_seq_one_letter_code
_entity_poly.pdbx_strand_id
1 'polypeptide(L)'
;MKIVWKSIPTVLFHDELLDKAYSRATKAADRVDDSHRVFRVRKQMNRMLQTASDVIAETLLEWVADWPSLDKLPVFDEAMVEAAVGCDDFRHHLSMLQWGAKQVRNIAGQNQKKITRTANVEFMHESRREAYGRISSIVRQVGPSLEWLNQARETLRKLPSIDPLEPCIVVAGAPNVGKSALINTLSSGKPEVASYPFTTKQLHVGHFELRRLKYQLVDTPGLLDRPMQERNLIEMQAIAA
;
A
#
# COMPACT_ATOMS: atom_id res chain seq x y z
N MET A 1 14.98 0.70 10.28
CA MET A 1 14.97 1.04 8.84
C MET A 1 14.18 2.32 8.71
N LYS A 2 14.71 3.35 8.05
CA LYS A 2 13.97 4.62 7.85
C LYS A 2 12.82 4.37 6.88
N ILE A 3 11.61 4.75 7.28
CA ILE A 3 10.43 4.61 6.43
C ILE A 3 10.12 5.94 5.77
N VAL A 4 9.97 5.88 4.45
CA VAL A 4 9.63 7.03 3.64
C VAL A 4 8.18 6.86 3.22
N TRP A 5 7.24 7.31 4.05
CA TRP A 5 5.80 7.22 3.77
C TRP A 5 5.41 7.84 2.41
N LYS A 6 6.21 8.80 1.93
CA LYS A 6 6.06 9.44 0.61
C LYS A 6 6.33 8.51 -0.58
N SER A 7 7.00 7.36 -0.40
CA SER A 7 7.35 6.44 -1.49
C SER A 7 6.29 5.38 -1.77
N ILE A 8 5.21 5.32 -0.98
CA ILE A 8 4.12 4.36 -1.20
C ILE A 8 3.51 4.62 -2.60
N PRO A 9 3.39 3.60 -3.47
CA PRO A 9 2.91 3.77 -4.83
C PRO A 9 1.40 3.97 -4.89
N THR A 10 0.93 4.63 -5.94
CA THR A 10 -0.49 4.65 -6.31
C THR A 10 -0.87 3.30 -6.91
N VAL A 11 -2.05 2.78 -6.53
CA VAL A 11 -2.58 1.53 -7.08
C VAL A 11 -3.69 1.82 -8.09
N LEU A 12 -3.87 0.92 -9.06
CA LEU A 12 -4.93 1.04 -10.05
C LEU A 12 -6.30 0.71 -9.44
N PHE A 13 -7.37 1.22 -10.04
CA PHE A 13 -8.72 0.76 -9.75
C PHE A 13 -8.96 -0.63 -10.32
N HIS A 14 -10.01 -1.30 -9.83
CA HIS A 14 -10.31 -2.68 -10.21
C HIS A 14 -10.59 -2.84 -11.72
N ASP A 15 -11.30 -1.90 -12.35
CA ASP A 15 -11.56 -1.93 -13.80
C ASP A 15 -10.29 -1.71 -14.61
N GLU A 16 -9.43 -0.76 -14.21
CA GLU A 16 -8.14 -0.51 -14.86
C GLU A 16 -7.21 -1.73 -14.78
N LEU A 17 -7.20 -2.43 -13.64
CA LEU A 17 -6.43 -3.66 -13.46
C LEU A 17 -6.94 -4.77 -14.38
N LEU A 18 -8.26 -4.93 -14.50
CA LEU A 18 -8.88 -5.90 -15.40
C LEU A 18 -8.56 -5.59 -16.87
N ASP A 19 -8.66 -4.33 -17.27
CA ASP A 19 -8.37 -3.88 -18.62
C ASP A 19 -6.89 -4.11 -18.98
N LYS A 20 -5.97 -3.75 -18.07
CA LYS A 20 -4.53 -4.02 -18.21
C LYS A 20 -4.27 -5.51 -18.42
N ALA A 21 -4.89 -6.36 -17.59
CA ALA A 21 -4.69 -7.81 -17.64
C ALA A 21 -5.26 -8.45 -18.91
N TYR A 22 -6.50 -8.14 -19.26
CA TYR A 22 -7.15 -8.72 -20.44
C TYR A 22 -6.58 -8.20 -21.75
N SER A 23 -6.20 -6.93 -21.82
CA SER A 23 -5.47 -6.37 -22.98
C SER A 23 -4.14 -7.10 -23.21
N ARG A 24 -3.36 -7.32 -22.14
CA ARG A 24 -2.08 -8.05 -22.23
C ARG A 24 -2.30 -9.53 -22.58
N ALA A 25 -3.34 -10.16 -22.05
CA ALA A 25 -3.70 -11.54 -22.34
C ALA A 25 -4.10 -11.75 -23.82
N THR A 26 -4.90 -10.85 -24.40
CA THR A 26 -5.27 -10.90 -25.82
C THR A 26 -4.03 -10.81 -26.71
N LYS A 27 -3.17 -9.80 -26.48
CA LYS A 27 -1.91 -9.63 -27.23
C LYS A 27 -0.99 -10.85 -27.12
N ALA A 28 -0.96 -11.52 -25.96
CA ALA A 28 -0.16 -12.72 -25.76
C ALA A 28 -0.71 -13.94 -26.50
N ALA A 29 -2.04 -14.04 -26.64
CA ALA A 29 -2.70 -15.12 -27.36
C ALA A 29 -2.60 -14.96 -28.88
N ASP A 30 -2.65 -13.73 -29.40
CA ASP A 30 -2.52 -13.45 -30.84
C ASP A 30 -1.16 -13.91 -31.42
N ARG A 31 -0.13 -14.00 -30.57
CA ARG A 31 1.21 -14.48 -30.93
C ARG A 31 1.32 -16.01 -30.96
N VAL A 32 0.28 -16.73 -30.57
CA VAL A 32 0.29 -18.19 -30.58
C VAL A 32 0.07 -18.70 -32.00
N ASP A 33 1.04 -19.47 -32.50
CA ASP A 33 0.95 -20.15 -33.77
C ASP A 33 0.92 -21.68 -33.60
N ASP A 34 0.10 -22.34 -34.42
CA ASP A 34 0.00 -23.80 -34.51
C ASP A 34 -0.80 -24.20 -35.77
N SER A 35 -0.26 -25.11 -36.58
CA SER A 35 -0.89 -25.54 -37.84
C SER A 35 -2.28 -26.15 -37.64
N HIS A 36 -2.54 -26.83 -36.52
CA HIS A 36 -3.81 -27.50 -36.28
C HIS A 36 -4.78 -26.60 -35.49
N ARG A 37 -5.96 -26.33 -36.07
CA ARG A 37 -6.96 -25.40 -35.50
C ARG A 37 -7.28 -25.67 -34.03
N VAL A 38 -7.55 -26.92 -33.65
CA VAL A 38 -7.91 -27.29 -32.26
C VAL A 38 -6.75 -27.04 -31.29
N PHE A 39 -5.51 -27.35 -31.68
CA PHE A 39 -4.34 -27.12 -30.84
C PHE A 39 -4.04 -25.63 -30.72
N ARG A 40 -4.19 -24.87 -31.81
CA ARG A 40 -4.06 -23.40 -31.81
C ARG A 40 -5.03 -22.77 -30.82
N VAL A 41 -6.33 -23.08 -30.92
CA VAL A 41 -7.35 -22.51 -30.02
C VAL A 41 -7.07 -22.90 -28.58
N ARG A 42 -6.72 -24.17 -28.31
CA ARG A 42 -6.36 -24.61 -26.95
C ARG A 42 -5.19 -23.81 -26.38
N LYS A 43 -4.10 -23.66 -27.15
CA LYS A 43 -2.93 -22.88 -26.75
C LYS A 43 -3.28 -21.41 -26.53
N GLN A 44 -4.08 -20.81 -27.41
CA GLN A 44 -4.56 -19.43 -27.28
C GLN A 44 -5.36 -19.25 -25.99
N MET A 45 -6.38 -20.08 -25.74
CA MET A 45 -7.23 -19.95 -24.55
C MET A 45 -6.43 -20.16 -23.25
N ASN A 46 -5.54 -21.16 -23.21
CA ASN A 46 -4.64 -21.36 -22.07
C ASN A 46 -3.72 -20.17 -21.85
N ARG A 47 -3.15 -19.60 -22.92
CA ARG A 47 -2.28 -18.41 -22.86
C ARG A 47 -3.03 -17.19 -22.37
N MET A 48 -4.28 -16.99 -22.79
CA MET A 48 -5.15 -15.93 -22.29
C MET A 48 -5.36 -16.05 -20.77
N LEU A 49 -5.80 -17.23 -20.30
CA LEU A 49 -6.03 -17.46 -18.87
C LEU A 49 -4.76 -17.27 -18.04
N GLN A 50 -3.63 -17.84 -18.50
CA GLN A 50 -2.35 -17.75 -17.81
C GLN A 50 -1.95 -16.28 -17.66
N THR A 51 -1.87 -15.57 -18.78
CA THR A 51 -1.39 -14.19 -18.82
C THR A 51 -2.28 -13.26 -18.01
N ALA A 52 -3.60 -13.39 -18.12
CA ALA A 52 -4.52 -12.58 -17.31
C ALA A 52 -4.32 -12.85 -15.81
N SER A 53 -4.20 -14.11 -15.41
CA SER A 53 -4.04 -14.48 -14.01
C SER A 53 -2.70 -14.03 -13.43
N ASP A 54 -1.62 -14.13 -14.20
CA ASP A 54 -0.29 -13.71 -13.77
C ASP A 54 -0.23 -12.20 -13.62
N VAL A 55 -0.71 -11.45 -14.62
CA VAL A 55 -0.70 -9.98 -14.55
C VAL A 55 -1.47 -9.47 -13.34
N ILE A 56 -2.64 -10.03 -13.05
CA ILE A 56 -3.44 -9.63 -11.88
C ILE A 56 -2.70 -10.03 -10.60
N ALA A 57 -2.34 -11.32 -10.46
CA ALA A 57 -1.81 -11.83 -9.21
C ALA A 57 -0.43 -11.27 -8.87
N GLU A 58 0.43 -11.03 -9.85
CA GLU A 58 1.72 -10.35 -9.67
C GLU A 58 1.52 -8.89 -9.28
N THR A 59 0.68 -8.14 -10.01
CA THR A 59 0.42 -6.73 -9.67
C THR A 59 -0.12 -6.58 -8.24
N LEU A 60 -1.07 -7.42 -7.82
CA LEU A 60 -1.61 -7.38 -6.46
C LEU A 60 -0.54 -7.70 -5.40
N LEU A 61 0.34 -8.67 -5.66
CA LEU A 61 1.40 -9.05 -4.72
C LEU A 61 2.54 -8.04 -4.68
N GLU A 62 2.87 -7.42 -5.81
CA GLU A 62 3.81 -6.30 -5.88
C GLU A 62 3.32 -5.15 -5.00
N TRP A 63 2.05 -4.75 -5.13
CA TRP A 63 1.49 -3.72 -4.26
C TRP A 63 1.53 -4.11 -2.79
N VAL A 64 1.31 -5.38 -2.43
CA VAL A 64 1.47 -5.79 -1.02
C VAL A 64 2.93 -5.68 -0.56
N ALA A 65 3.89 -5.98 -1.43
CA ALA A 65 5.32 -5.90 -1.10
C ALA A 65 5.84 -4.46 -1.00
N ASP A 66 5.24 -3.52 -1.75
CA ASP A 66 5.59 -2.10 -1.72
C ASP A 66 5.15 -1.40 -0.42
N TRP A 67 4.20 -1.99 0.31
CA TRP A 67 3.74 -1.47 1.58
C TRP A 67 4.58 -2.01 2.74
N PRO A 68 4.90 -1.17 3.75
CA PRO A 68 5.73 -1.60 4.86
C PRO A 68 5.01 -2.62 5.73
N SER A 69 5.77 -3.61 6.22
CA SER A 69 5.27 -4.62 7.15
C SER A 69 5.16 -4.04 8.55
N LEU A 70 3.95 -4.04 9.12
CA LEU A 70 3.68 -3.54 10.49
C LEU A 70 4.60 -4.20 11.53
N ASP A 71 4.80 -5.51 11.44
CA ASP A 71 5.60 -6.28 12.40
C ASP A 71 7.11 -5.92 12.40
N LYS A 72 7.56 -5.18 11.38
CA LYS A 72 8.94 -4.71 11.24
C LYS A 72 9.07 -3.20 11.43
N LEU A 73 7.96 -2.50 11.71
CA LEU A 73 7.98 -1.08 11.99
C LEU A 73 8.61 -0.80 13.36
N PRO A 74 9.34 0.32 13.48
CA PRO A 74 9.56 0.91 14.79
C PRO A 74 8.23 1.17 15.52
N VAL A 75 8.23 1.07 16.85
CA VAL A 75 7.03 1.26 17.69
C VAL A 75 6.33 2.59 17.42
N PHE A 76 7.11 3.66 17.23
CA PHE A 76 6.60 4.98 16.88
C PHE A 76 5.83 4.96 15.55
N ASP A 77 6.41 4.37 14.50
CA ASP A 77 5.79 4.28 13.18
C ASP A 77 4.53 3.40 13.20
N GLU A 78 4.53 2.30 13.96
CA GLU A 78 3.33 1.47 14.16
C GLU A 78 2.21 2.27 14.85
N ALA A 79 2.53 3.00 15.91
CA ALA A 79 1.57 3.87 16.59
C ALA A 79 1.03 4.96 15.66
N MET A 80 1.86 5.51 14.77
CA MET A 80 1.41 6.47 13.76
C MET A 80 0.47 5.85 12.73
N VAL A 81 0.71 4.60 12.31
CA VAL A 81 -0.20 3.89 11.41
C VAL A 81 -1.54 3.59 12.10
N GLU A 82 -1.50 3.07 13.33
CA GLU A 82 -2.69 2.80 14.14
C GLU A 82 -3.56 4.05 14.27
N ALA A 83 -2.90 5.17 14.61
CA ALA A 83 -3.52 6.46 14.74
C ALA A 83 -4.12 7.03 13.44
N ALA A 84 -3.42 6.85 12.31
CA ALA A 84 -3.77 7.50 11.06
C ALA A 84 -4.80 6.73 10.23
N VAL A 85 -4.67 5.40 10.16
CA VAL A 85 -5.45 4.55 9.26
C VAL A 85 -5.91 3.24 9.91
N GLY A 86 -5.50 2.95 11.15
CA GLY A 86 -5.80 1.69 11.85
C GLY A 86 -4.93 0.52 11.37
N CYS A 87 -4.24 -0.16 12.28
CA CYS A 87 -3.40 -1.31 11.95
C CYS A 87 -4.23 -2.52 11.51
N ASP A 88 -5.43 -2.71 12.05
CA ASP A 88 -6.30 -3.82 11.66
C ASP A 88 -6.84 -3.66 10.24
N ASP A 89 -7.30 -2.47 9.87
CA ASP A 89 -7.73 -2.15 8.50
C ASP A 89 -6.55 -2.27 7.52
N PHE A 90 -5.38 -1.78 7.91
CA PHE A 90 -4.14 -1.93 7.14
C PHE A 90 -3.83 -3.41 6.84
N ARG A 91 -3.84 -4.28 7.85
CA ARG A 91 -3.61 -5.72 7.66
C ARG A 91 -4.70 -6.37 6.83
N HIS A 92 -5.96 -6.02 7.10
CA HIS A 92 -7.13 -6.57 6.42
C HIS A 92 -7.06 -6.31 4.91
N HIS A 93 -6.86 -5.06 4.50
CA HIS A 93 -6.86 -4.68 3.09
C HIS A 93 -5.68 -5.28 2.32
N LEU A 94 -4.47 -5.31 2.89
CA LEU A 94 -3.33 -6.00 2.26
C LEU A 94 -3.56 -7.52 2.15
N SER A 95 -4.18 -8.13 3.17
CA SER A 95 -4.53 -9.55 3.14
C SER A 95 -5.58 -9.85 2.07
N MET A 96 -6.53 -8.95 1.82
CA MET A 96 -7.52 -9.07 0.75
C MET A 96 -6.87 -9.10 -0.63
N LEU A 97 -5.80 -8.33 -0.86
CA LEU A 97 -5.04 -8.38 -2.11
C LEU A 97 -4.34 -9.73 -2.29
N GLN A 98 -3.68 -10.24 -1.24
CA GLN A 98 -3.05 -11.57 -1.26
C GLN A 98 -4.06 -12.69 -1.51
N TRP A 99 -5.22 -12.61 -0.85
CA TRP A 99 -6.34 -13.52 -1.07
C TRP A 99 -6.82 -13.48 -2.52
N GLY A 100 -7.03 -12.28 -3.08
CA GLY A 100 -7.45 -12.08 -4.46
C GLY A 100 -6.48 -12.70 -5.46
N ALA A 101 -5.17 -12.45 -5.28
CA ALA A 101 -4.12 -13.06 -6.09
C ALA A 101 -4.16 -14.59 -6.06
N LYS A 102 -4.34 -15.19 -4.88
CA LYS A 102 -4.47 -16.65 -4.70
C LYS A 102 -5.71 -17.19 -5.39
N GLN A 103 -6.87 -16.55 -5.23
CA GLN A 103 -8.11 -17.00 -5.86
C GLN A 103 -8.05 -16.94 -7.37
N VAL A 104 -7.52 -15.85 -7.95
CA VAL A 104 -7.37 -15.68 -9.40
C VAL A 104 -6.51 -16.81 -9.99
N ARG A 105 -5.37 -17.12 -9.39
CA ARG A 105 -4.52 -18.25 -9.81
C ARG A 105 -5.24 -19.59 -9.73
N ASN A 106 -6.01 -19.83 -8.67
CA ASN A 106 -6.79 -21.06 -8.52
C ASN A 106 -7.85 -21.22 -9.61
N ILE A 107 -8.62 -20.16 -9.91
CA ILE A 107 -9.65 -20.16 -10.96
C ILE A 107 -9.04 -20.41 -12.33
N ALA A 108 -7.94 -19.74 -12.64
CA ALA A 108 -7.24 -19.91 -13.89
C ALA A 108 -6.73 -21.35 -14.05
N GLY A 109 -6.03 -21.89 -13.05
CA GLY A 109 -5.49 -23.25 -13.08
C GLY A 109 -6.58 -24.33 -13.20
N GLN A 110 -7.73 -24.17 -12.54
CA GLN A 110 -8.86 -25.09 -12.68
C GLN A 110 -9.41 -25.12 -14.11
N ASN A 111 -9.62 -23.96 -14.73
CA ASN A 111 -10.20 -23.88 -16.07
C ASN A 111 -9.20 -24.22 -17.18
N GLN A 112 -7.90 -23.95 -16.99
CA GLN A 112 -6.85 -24.43 -17.88
C GLN A 112 -6.82 -25.97 -17.94
N LYS A 113 -7.03 -26.66 -16.80
CA LYS A 113 -7.14 -28.13 -16.78
C LYS A 113 -8.33 -28.62 -17.60
N LYS A 114 -9.49 -27.94 -17.54
CA LYS A 114 -10.66 -28.24 -18.37
C LYS A 114 -10.34 -28.08 -19.87
N ILE A 115 -9.75 -26.96 -20.25
CA ILE A 115 -9.37 -26.63 -21.64
C ILE A 115 -8.35 -27.63 -22.20
N THR A 116 -7.37 -28.01 -21.38
CA THR A 116 -6.27 -28.89 -21.82
C THR A 116 -6.75 -30.32 -22.10
N ARG A 117 -7.75 -30.80 -21.37
CA ARG A 117 -8.27 -32.19 -21.47
C ARG A 117 -9.31 -32.39 -22.57
N THR A 118 -9.86 -31.33 -23.14
CA THR A 118 -10.92 -31.42 -24.16
C THR A 118 -10.40 -31.24 -25.58
N ALA A 119 -11.08 -31.83 -26.56
CA ALA A 119 -10.92 -31.50 -27.98
C ALA A 119 -12.06 -30.61 -28.51
N ASN A 120 -13.10 -30.36 -27.73
CA ASN A 120 -14.24 -29.55 -28.12
C ASN A 120 -13.90 -28.06 -27.98
N VAL A 121 -13.86 -27.35 -29.11
CA VAL A 121 -13.56 -25.91 -29.21
C VAL A 121 -14.60 -25.05 -28.48
N GLU A 122 -15.89 -25.37 -28.58
CA GLU A 122 -16.96 -24.62 -27.92
C GLU A 122 -16.80 -24.67 -26.39
N PHE A 123 -16.54 -25.87 -25.86
CA PHE A 123 -16.27 -26.07 -24.44
C PHE A 123 -15.01 -25.31 -23.96
N MET A 124 -13.99 -25.14 -24.81
CA MET A 124 -12.82 -24.31 -24.48
C MET A 124 -13.20 -22.84 -24.32
N HIS A 125 -14.04 -22.30 -25.21
CA HIS A 125 -14.52 -20.92 -25.13
C HIS A 125 -15.42 -20.69 -23.93
N GLU A 126 -16.30 -21.63 -23.60
CA GLU A 126 -17.12 -21.61 -22.38
C GLU A 126 -16.25 -21.61 -21.12
N SER A 127 -15.30 -22.54 -21.02
CA SER A 127 -14.37 -22.62 -19.88
C SER A 127 -13.57 -21.32 -19.69
N ARG A 128 -13.14 -20.69 -20.78
CA ARG A 128 -12.47 -19.37 -20.70
C ARG A 128 -13.42 -18.28 -20.21
N ARG A 129 -14.65 -18.21 -20.76
CA ARG A 129 -15.65 -17.20 -20.35
C ARG A 129 -16.02 -17.35 -18.87
N GLU A 130 -16.22 -18.59 -18.39
CA GLU A 130 -16.46 -18.89 -16.99
C GLU A 130 -15.32 -18.36 -16.11
N ALA A 131 -14.08 -18.68 -16.47
CA ALA A 131 -12.91 -18.23 -15.72
C ALA A 131 -12.79 -16.70 -15.68
N TYR A 132 -12.97 -16.01 -16.81
CA TYR A 132 -12.92 -14.55 -16.88
C TYR A 132 -14.03 -13.89 -16.03
N GLY A 133 -15.26 -14.41 -16.09
CA GLY A 133 -16.35 -13.90 -15.25
C GLY A 133 -16.03 -14.01 -13.75
N ARG A 134 -15.49 -15.16 -13.33
CA ARG A 134 -15.08 -15.41 -11.94
C ARG A 134 -13.89 -14.55 -11.50
N ILE A 135 -12.87 -14.41 -12.35
CA ILE A 135 -11.72 -13.54 -12.11
C ILE A 135 -12.17 -12.08 -11.96
N SER A 136 -13.00 -11.59 -12.88
CA SER A 136 -13.55 -10.22 -12.78
C SER A 136 -14.37 -10.02 -11.49
N SER A 137 -15.16 -11.02 -11.08
CA SER A 137 -15.88 -10.95 -9.81
C SER A 137 -14.94 -10.86 -8.60
N ILE A 138 -13.88 -11.66 -8.55
CA ILE A 138 -12.87 -11.61 -7.49
C ILE A 138 -12.18 -10.24 -7.45
N VAL A 139 -11.74 -9.72 -8.60
CA VAL A 139 -11.04 -8.41 -8.65
C VAL A 139 -11.97 -7.27 -8.22
N ARG A 140 -13.26 -7.33 -8.55
CA ARG A 140 -14.25 -6.37 -8.02
C ARG A 140 -14.43 -6.48 -6.51
N GLN A 141 -14.37 -7.68 -5.93
CA GLN A 141 -14.38 -7.85 -4.47
C GLN A 141 -13.13 -7.29 -3.79
N VAL A 142 -11.98 -7.28 -4.48
CA VAL A 142 -10.75 -6.61 -4.00
C VAL A 142 -10.84 -5.08 -4.18
N GLY A 143 -11.69 -4.58 -5.07
CA GLY A 143 -11.86 -3.17 -5.40
C GLY A 143 -11.90 -2.21 -4.21
N PRO A 144 -12.76 -2.43 -3.20
CA PRO A 144 -12.80 -1.58 -2.01
C PRO A 144 -11.45 -1.47 -1.27
N SER A 145 -10.65 -2.53 -1.29
CA SER A 145 -9.30 -2.51 -0.70
C SER A 145 -8.33 -1.68 -1.53
N LEU A 146 -8.44 -1.68 -2.86
CA LEU A 146 -7.62 -0.83 -3.73
C LEU A 146 -7.94 0.65 -3.51
N GLU A 147 -9.23 0.98 -3.36
CA GLU A 147 -9.68 2.33 -3.04
C GLU A 147 -9.17 2.77 -1.66
N TRP A 148 -9.29 1.90 -0.66
CA TRP A 148 -8.75 2.14 0.67
C TRP A 148 -7.24 2.38 0.64
N LEU A 149 -6.46 1.58 -0.06
CA LEU A 149 -5.01 1.77 -0.17
C LEU A 149 -4.65 3.14 -0.75
N ASN A 150 -5.37 3.58 -1.78
CA ASN A 150 -5.17 4.92 -2.34
C ASN A 150 -5.50 6.01 -1.32
N GLN A 151 -6.60 5.89 -0.57
CA GLN A 151 -6.96 6.86 0.47
C GLN A 151 -5.97 6.86 1.64
N ALA A 152 -5.62 5.69 2.15
CA ALA A 152 -4.66 5.49 3.24
C ALA A 152 -3.29 6.06 2.87
N ARG A 153 -2.82 5.82 1.64
CA ARG A 153 -1.60 6.44 1.12
C ARG A 153 -1.63 7.96 1.23
N GLU A 154 -2.76 8.60 0.85
CA GLU A 154 -2.86 10.06 0.88
C GLU A 154 -2.80 10.66 2.28
N THR A 155 -3.17 9.87 3.29
CA THR A 155 -3.01 10.18 4.71
C THR A 155 -1.57 9.92 5.17
N LEU A 156 -1.05 8.71 4.95
CA LEU A 156 0.26 8.27 5.43
C LEU A 156 1.41 9.12 4.87
N ARG A 157 1.34 9.55 3.60
CA ARG A 157 2.38 10.41 2.99
C ARG A 157 2.59 11.76 3.70
N LYS A 158 1.63 12.20 4.53
CA LYS A 158 1.70 13.44 5.31
C LYS A 158 2.34 13.25 6.68
N LEU A 159 2.54 12.00 7.11
CA LEU A 159 3.18 11.69 8.38
C LEU A 159 4.65 12.13 8.38
N PRO A 160 5.16 12.52 9.56
CA PRO A 160 6.58 12.83 9.71
C PRO A 160 7.43 11.59 9.43
N SER A 161 8.60 11.78 8.82
CA SER A 161 9.61 10.73 8.69
C SER A 161 10.74 11.04 9.66
N ILE A 162 10.67 10.45 10.85
CA ILE A 162 11.71 10.57 11.87
C ILE A 162 12.62 9.34 11.75
N ASP A 163 13.93 9.54 11.65
CA ASP A 163 14.87 8.42 11.63
C ASP A 163 15.14 7.92 13.07
N PRO A 164 14.76 6.69 13.44
CA PRO A 164 14.99 6.20 14.80
C PRO A 164 16.48 5.99 15.13
N LEU A 165 17.38 6.03 14.15
CA LEU A 165 18.83 5.87 14.35
C LEU A 165 19.56 7.20 14.57
N GLU A 166 18.95 8.33 14.22
CA GLU A 166 19.51 9.65 14.44
C GLU A 166 19.02 10.21 15.80
N PRO A 167 19.90 10.78 16.64
CA PRO A 167 19.49 11.39 17.90
C PRO A 167 18.37 12.42 17.71
N CYS A 168 17.25 12.18 18.39
CA CYS A 168 16.07 13.04 18.34
C CYS A 168 16.00 13.91 19.61
N ILE A 169 15.87 15.22 19.42
CA ILE A 169 15.68 16.21 20.47
C ILE A 169 14.24 16.71 20.38
N VAL A 170 13.44 16.36 21.38
CA VAL A 170 12.05 16.82 21.49
C VAL A 170 12.01 18.15 22.24
N VAL A 171 11.45 19.18 21.61
CA VAL A 171 11.33 20.53 22.19
C VAL A 171 9.93 20.70 22.79
N ALA A 172 9.83 20.58 24.11
CA ALA A 172 8.59 20.72 24.86
C ALA A 172 8.49 22.08 25.57
N GLY A 173 7.27 22.54 25.84
CA GLY A 173 7.01 23.80 26.57
C GLY A 173 5.64 24.38 26.25
N ALA A 174 5.22 25.42 26.99
CA ALA A 174 3.92 26.05 26.82
C ALA A 174 3.70 26.61 25.39
N PRO A 175 2.44 26.85 24.96
CA PRO A 175 2.18 27.49 23.68
C PRO A 175 2.86 28.87 23.59
N ASN A 176 3.31 29.26 22.40
CA ASN A 176 3.89 30.59 22.11
C ASN A 176 5.21 30.97 22.83
N VAL A 177 5.89 30.03 23.50
CA VAL A 177 7.21 30.29 24.14
C VAL A 177 8.40 30.37 23.17
N GLY A 178 8.15 30.33 21.86
CA GLY A 178 9.20 30.41 20.83
C GLY A 178 9.81 29.08 20.39
N LYS A 179 9.20 27.93 20.72
CA LYS A 179 9.69 26.59 20.32
C LYS A 179 9.99 26.47 18.83
N SER A 180 9.03 26.84 17.98
CA SER A 180 9.22 26.76 16.53
C SER A 180 10.29 27.73 16.00
N ALA A 181 10.46 28.89 16.66
CA ALA A 181 11.54 29.83 16.32
C ALA A 181 12.92 29.25 16.66
N LEU A 182 13.04 28.56 17.80
CA LEU A 182 14.26 27.84 18.17
C LEU A 182 14.60 26.76 17.13
N ILE A 183 13.62 25.95 16.73
CA ILE A 183 13.82 24.87 15.74
C ILE A 183 14.22 25.45 14.38
N ASN A 184 13.54 26.50 13.92
CA ASN A 184 13.89 27.20 12.67
C ASN A 184 15.33 27.76 12.70
N THR A 185 15.77 28.26 13.86
CA THR A 185 17.10 28.89 13.99
C THR A 185 18.22 27.86 14.07
N LEU A 186 17.99 26.74 14.75
CA LEU A 186 18.97 25.67 14.91
C LEU A 186 19.06 24.75 13.68
N SER A 187 17.99 24.68 12.89
CA SER A 187 17.97 23.84 11.68
C SER A 187 18.87 24.40 10.60
N SER A 188 19.61 23.51 9.94
CA SER A 188 20.46 23.85 8.78
C SER A 188 19.66 24.21 7.53
N GLY A 189 18.34 23.93 7.51
CA GLY A 189 17.43 24.24 6.42
C GLY A 189 16.03 24.56 6.94
N LYS A 190 15.07 24.75 6.01
CA LYS A 190 13.67 24.93 6.39
C LYS A 190 13.14 23.64 7.05
N PRO A 191 12.61 23.70 8.29
CA PRO A 191 12.04 22.52 8.92
C PRO A 191 10.92 21.92 8.09
N GLU A 192 10.86 20.59 8.08
CA GLU A 192 9.77 19.86 7.47
C GLU A 192 8.52 20.00 8.33
N VAL A 193 7.40 20.26 7.66
CA VAL A 193 6.10 20.42 8.30
C VAL A 193 5.28 19.17 8.01
N ALA A 194 4.92 18.44 9.04
CA ALA A 194 4.21 17.17 8.93
C ALA A 194 2.92 17.17 9.76
N SER A 195 1.95 16.38 9.33
CA SER A 195 0.73 16.16 10.10
C SER A 195 0.99 15.07 11.14
N TYR A 196 0.72 15.39 12.41
CA TYR A 196 0.69 14.38 13.47
C TYR A 196 -0.76 13.97 13.73
N PRO A 197 -1.08 12.66 13.74
CA PRO A 197 -2.44 12.20 14.03
C PRO A 197 -3.02 12.82 15.31
N PHE A 198 -4.31 13.13 15.29
CA PHE A 198 -5.07 13.74 16.40
C PHE A 198 -4.67 15.15 16.83
N THR A 199 -3.71 15.77 16.13
CA THR A 199 -3.39 17.18 16.38
C THR A 199 -3.96 18.03 15.24
N THR A 200 -4.57 19.16 15.60
CA THR A 200 -4.91 20.20 14.61
C THR A 200 -3.68 21.01 14.21
N LYS A 201 -2.57 20.84 14.92
CA LYS A 201 -1.30 21.54 14.69
C LYS A 201 -0.35 20.67 13.89
N GLN A 202 0.55 21.30 13.16
CA GLN A 202 1.57 20.61 12.40
C GLN A 202 2.82 20.43 13.26
N LEU A 203 3.46 19.27 13.13
CA LEU A 203 4.74 18.96 13.73
C LEU A 203 5.83 19.58 12.86
N HIS A 204 6.78 20.30 13.46
CA HIS A 204 7.96 20.81 12.77
C HIS A 204 9.15 19.92 13.07
N VAL A 205 9.75 19.36 12.04
CA VAL A 205 10.96 18.54 12.12
C VAL A 205 12.13 19.32 11.51
N GLY A 206 13.03 19.75 12.39
CA GLY A 206 14.29 20.39 12.02
C GLY A 206 15.42 19.36 11.94
N HIS A 207 16.43 19.67 11.12
CA HIS A 207 17.65 18.86 11.05
C HIS A 207 18.87 19.75 11.19
N PHE A 208 19.87 19.29 11.94
CA PHE A 208 21.17 19.96 12.02
C PHE A 208 22.30 18.94 12.16
N GLU A 209 23.52 19.36 11.85
CA GLU A 209 24.72 18.53 12.00
C GLU A 209 25.65 19.13 13.05
N LEU A 210 26.08 18.30 13.99
CA LEU A 210 27.07 18.67 15.00
C LEU A 210 28.11 17.55 15.11
N ARG A 211 29.39 17.89 14.96
CA ARG A 211 30.52 16.94 15.05
C ARG A 211 30.34 15.70 14.13
N ARG A 212 29.86 15.92 12.90
CA ARG A 212 29.59 14.86 11.90
C ARG A 212 28.45 13.90 12.28
N LEU A 213 27.66 14.23 13.29
CA LEU A 213 26.43 13.52 13.65
C LEU A 213 25.23 14.38 13.26
N LYS A 214 24.25 13.74 12.63
CA LYS A 214 22.96 14.36 12.31
C LYS A 214 22.05 14.26 13.51
N TYR A 215 21.35 15.36 13.78
CA TYR A 215 20.37 15.46 14.85
C TYR A 215 19.03 15.89 14.26
N GLN A 216 17.97 15.40 14.88
CA GLN A 216 16.59 15.75 14.54
C GLN A 216 16.00 16.57 15.69
N LEU A 217 15.35 17.67 15.37
CA LEU A 217 14.63 18.54 16.31
C LEU A 217 13.15 18.40 16.04
N VAL A 218 12.37 18.00 17.03
CA VAL A 218 10.93 17.79 16.88
C VAL A 218 10.16 18.76 17.77
N ASP A 219 9.31 19.60 17.16
CA ASP A 219 8.32 20.41 17.87
C ASP A 219 7.11 19.54 18.20
N THR A 220 6.60 19.63 19.42
CA THR A 220 5.40 18.89 19.86
C THR A 220 4.24 19.84 20.19
N PRO A 221 3.79 20.70 19.26
CA PRO A 221 2.73 21.66 19.54
C PRO A 221 1.39 20.92 19.67
N GLY A 222 0.64 21.18 20.75
CA GLY A 222 -0.59 20.43 21.05
C GLY A 222 -0.37 19.08 21.75
N LEU A 223 0.84 18.51 21.68
CA LEU A 223 1.16 17.17 22.21
C LEU A 223 1.75 17.19 23.61
N LEU A 224 2.52 18.20 24.02
CA LEU A 224 3.11 18.26 25.37
C LEU A 224 2.72 19.54 26.14
N ASP A 225 1.86 20.37 25.56
CA ASP A 225 1.47 21.68 26.08
C ASP A 225 0.04 21.71 26.66
N ARG A 226 -0.63 20.55 26.76
CA ARG A 226 -1.98 20.37 27.35
C ARG A 226 -2.00 19.30 28.46
N PRO A 227 -2.89 19.42 29.47
CA PRO A 227 -3.03 18.40 30.52
C PRO A 227 -3.35 17.01 29.95
N MET A 228 -2.84 15.94 30.58
CA MET A 228 -3.13 14.58 30.13
C MET A 228 -4.60 14.18 30.33
N GLN A 229 -5.28 14.75 31.34
CA GLN A 229 -6.67 14.39 31.66
C GLN A 229 -7.69 14.82 30.58
N GLU A 230 -7.33 15.76 29.71
CA GLU A 230 -8.21 16.31 28.67
C GLU A 230 -8.04 15.60 27.32
N ARG A 231 -7.31 14.48 27.28
CA ARG A 231 -6.90 13.81 26.04
C ARG A 231 -7.63 12.50 25.83
N ASN A 232 -7.91 12.18 24.57
CA ASN A 232 -8.53 10.92 24.18
C ASN A 232 -7.53 9.75 24.28
N LEU A 233 -8.03 8.51 24.40
CA LEU A 233 -7.19 7.31 24.53
C LEU A 233 -6.16 7.16 23.40
N ILE A 234 -6.55 7.51 22.18
CA ILE A 234 -5.67 7.41 21.01
C ILE A 234 -4.62 8.53 21.00
N GLU A 235 -4.96 9.72 21.50
CA GLU A 235 -3.98 10.81 21.72
C GLU A 235 -2.95 10.41 22.78
N MET A 236 -3.38 9.72 23.85
CA MET A 236 -2.47 9.22 24.89
C MET A 236 -1.52 8.16 24.35
N GLN A 237 -1.99 7.23 23.51
CA GLN A 237 -1.11 6.25 22.85
C GLN A 237 -0.10 6.94 21.91
N ALA A 238 -0.55 7.93 21.14
CA ALA A 238 0.32 8.68 20.24
C ALA A 238 1.36 9.55 20.97
N ILE A 239 1.18 9.89 22.26
CA ILE A 239 2.19 10.62 23.07
C ILE A 239 3.17 9.67 23.75
N ALA A 240 2.72 8.44 24.04
CA ALA A 240 3.50 7.44 24.76
C ALA A 240 4.48 6.65 23.85
N ALA A 241 4.22 6.63 22.54
CA ALA A 241 5.06 6.02 21.52
C ALA A 241 6.16 6.98 21.03
#